data_AF-A0A7S2P7C4-F1
#
_entry.id   AF-A0A7S2P7C4-F1
#
_cell.length_a   1.000
_cell.length_b   1.000
_cell.length_c   1.000
_cell.angle_alpha   90.00
_cell.angle_beta   90.00
_cell.angle_gamma   90.00
#
_symmetry.space_group_name_H-M   'P 1'
#
loop_
_entity.id
_entity.type
_entity.pdbx_description
1 polymer ?
#
loop_
_entity_poly.entity_id
_entity_poly.type
_entity_poly.pdbx_seq_one_letter_code
_entity_poly.pdbx_strand_id
1 'polypeptide(L)'
;EARARCGHDDPPVRSWSKSRHVRMPSEELASAGPAVGGGLLTRRWTSRTLPAPQKRAASEALPACLAEVGEGNRRVPPQKWGMTIEQWFQFLGECRRTKSWEAAKHAKGYVNLYDVTRLFIVPWTRGTGSSVALRMNAAAPRAADVMVSHSWAEDIEECAE
;
A
#
# COMPACT_ATOMS: atom_id res chain seq x y z
N GLU A 1 -31.75 31.28 -27.33
CA GLU A 1 -31.81 30.91 -25.90
C GLU A 1 -32.54 29.59 -25.74
N ALA A 2 -31.89 28.56 -25.21
CA ALA A 2 -32.52 27.40 -24.55
C ALA A 2 -31.41 26.46 -24.04
N ARG A 3 -30.99 26.64 -22.78
CA ARG A 3 -30.10 25.70 -22.08
C ARG A 3 -30.95 24.56 -21.49
N ALA A 4 -30.86 23.38 -22.07
CA ALA A 4 -31.35 22.15 -21.45
C ALA A 4 -30.38 21.74 -20.32
N ARG A 5 -30.91 21.60 -19.10
CA ARG A 5 -30.18 21.16 -17.91
C ARG A 5 -30.15 19.63 -17.91
N CYS A 6 -28.97 19.04 -17.93
CA CYS A 6 -28.80 17.63 -17.61
C CYS A 6 -28.83 17.48 -16.08
N GLY A 7 -29.87 16.83 -15.57
CA GLY A 7 -29.91 16.35 -14.18
C GLY A 7 -28.96 15.17 -14.02
N HIS A 8 -28.04 15.28 -13.06
CA HIS A 8 -27.32 14.14 -12.51
C HIS A 8 -28.10 13.69 -11.28
N ASP A 9 -28.73 12.53 -11.38
CA ASP A 9 -29.22 11.78 -10.22
C ASP A 9 -28.03 11.09 -9.55
N ASP A 10 -27.54 11.67 -8.46
CA ASP A 10 -26.61 10.98 -7.56
C ASP A 10 -27.36 9.90 -6.77
N PRO A 11 -26.91 8.63 -6.78
CA PRO A 11 -27.52 7.60 -5.95
C PRO A 11 -27.22 7.85 -4.45
N PRO A 12 -28.11 7.41 -3.54
CA PRO A 12 -27.97 7.68 -2.12
C PRO A 12 -26.74 6.98 -1.53
N VAL A 13 -25.92 7.78 -0.84
CA VAL A 13 -24.79 7.34 -0.02
C VAL A 13 -25.30 6.38 1.05
N ARG A 14 -24.92 5.09 0.94
CA ARG A 14 -25.20 4.09 1.98
C ARG A 14 -24.43 4.46 3.26
N SER A 15 -25.14 4.86 4.30
CA SER A 15 -24.59 5.04 5.64
C SER A 15 -24.12 3.70 6.20
N TRP A 16 -22.83 3.58 6.50
CA TRP A 16 -22.31 2.44 7.23
C TRP A 16 -22.68 2.59 8.70
N SER A 17 -23.74 1.91 9.12
CA SER A 17 -24.11 1.76 10.53
C SER A 17 -23.00 1.01 11.27
N LYS A 18 -22.60 1.56 12.42
CA LYS A 18 -21.62 0.99 13.36
C LYS A 18 -22.00 -0.46 13.71
N SER A 19 -21.25 -1.42 13.19
CA SER A 19 -21.35 -2.81 13.63
C SER A 19 -20.67 -2.99 14.99
N ARG A 20 -21.49 -3.53 15.89
CA ARG A 20 -21.26 -3.96 17.27
C ARG A 20 -19.90 -4.63 17.49
N HIS A 21 -19.31 -4.33 18.65
CA HIS A 21 -18.26 -5.14 19.25
C HIS A 21 -18.73 -6.59 19.39
N VAL A 22 -18.03 -7.51 18.75
CA VAL A 22 -18.11 -8.93 19.07
C VAL A 22 -17.31 -9.14 20.35
N ARG A 23 -18.02 -9.42 21.45
CA ARG A 23 -17.45 -9.87 22.72
C ARG A 23 -17.06 -11.33 22.51
N MET A 24 -15.77 -11.63 22.51
CA MET A 24 -15.28 -13.02 22.55
C MET A 24 -15.65 -13.63 23.90
N PRO A 25 -16.21 -14.84 23.97
CA PRO A 25 -16.40 -15.54 25.23
C PRO A 25 -15.04 -15.95 25.80
N SER A 26 -14.85 -15.67 27.09
CA SER A 26 -13.82 -16.30 27.91
C SER A 26 -14.40 -17.62 28.43
N GLU A 27 -13.91 -18.74 27.92
CA GLU A 27 -13.99 -20.06 28.56
C GLU A 27 -12.54 -20.50 28.77
N GLU A 28 -12.05 -20.44 30.00
CA GLU A 28 -12.15 -21.45 31.05
C GLU A 28 -11.01 -22.48 30.95
N LEU A 29 -10.09 -22.36 31.90
CA LEU A 29 -9.01 -23.31 32.17
C LEU A 29 -9.62 -24.62 32.69
N ALA A 30 -9.28 -25.74 32.06
CA ALA A 30 -8.55 -26.87 32.67
C ALA A 30 -8.83 -28.17 31.90
N SER A 31 -7.78 -28.86 31.47
CA SER A 31 -7.49 -30.23 31.91
C SER A 31 -6.28 -30.78 31.15
N ALA A 32 -5.36 -31.37 31.91
CA ALA A 32 -4.13 -31.96 31.44
C ALA A 32 -4.38 -33.31 30.72
N GLY A 33 -3.68 -33.51 29.61
CA GLY A 33 -3.55 -34.80 28.92
C GLY A 33 -2.10 -34.99 28.43
N PRO A 34 -1.57 -36.22 28.41
CA PRO A 34 -0.14 -36.47 28.36
C PRO A 34 0.46 -36.26 26.97
N ALA A 35 1.74 -35.87 26.98
CA ALA A 35 2.57 -35.60 25.82
C ALA A 35 2.74 -36.84 24.93
N VAL A 36 2.35 -36.70 23.66
CA VAL A 36 2.84 -37.54 22.56
C VAL A 36 3.55 -36.61 21.58
N GLY A 37 4.85 -36.85 21.43
CA GLY A 37 5.78 -36.00 20.70
C GLY A 37 5.46 -35.88 19.22
N GLY A 38 4.72 -34.84 18.86
CA GLY A 38 4.75 -34.23 17.53
C GLY A 38 5.52 -32.93 17.64
N GLY A 39 6.76 -32.90 17.15
CA GLY A 39 7.57 -31.69 17.10
C GLY A 39 6.94 -30.66 16.18
N LEU A 40 5.96 -29.90 16.69
CA LEU A 40 5.54 -28.66 16.07
C LEU A 40 6.72 -27.71 16.10
N LEU A 41 7.38 -27.58 14.95
CA LEU A 41 8.22 -26.44 14.61
C LEU A 41 7.33 -25.19 14.66
N THR A 42 7.10 -24.69 15.87
CA THR A 42 6.69 -23.31 16.07
C THR A 42 7.85 -22.48 15.56
N ARG A 43 7.78 -22.08 14.28
CA ARG A 43 8.68 -21.10 13.70
C ARG A 43 8.45 -19.82 14.48
N ARG A 44 9.21 -19.67 15.56
CA ARG A 44 9.32 -18.45 16.34
C ARG A 44 9.67 -17.38 15.33
N TRP A 45 8.73 -16.46 15.08
CA TRP A 45 9.01 -15.20 14.41
C TRP A 45 10.02 -14.47 15.28
N THR A 46 11.29 -14.84 15.16
CA THR A 46 12.38 -14.01 15.66
C THR A 46 12.24 -12.75 14.86
N SER A 47 11.91 -11.66 15.54
CA SER A 47 11.97 -10.32 14.98
C SER A 47 13.39 -10.14 14.45
N ARG A 48 13.62 -10.47 13.17
CA ARG A 48 14.73 -9.90 12.43
C ARG A 48 14.49 -8.42 12.54
N THR A 49 15.27 -7.79 13.42
CA THR A 49 15.37 -6.35 13.51
C THR A 49 15.53 -5.85 12.09
N LEU A 50 14.47 -5.23 11.56
CA LEU A 50 14.50 -4.66 10.23
C LEU A 50 15.67 -3.68 10.24
N PRO A 51 16.59 -3.75 9.26
CA PRO A 51 17.70 -2.83 9.20
C PRO A 51 17.16 -1.41 9.24
N ALA A 52 17.81 -0.56 10.02
CA ALA A 52 17.40 0.82 10.22
C ALA A 52 17.11 1.49 8.85
N PRO A 53 16.05 2.32 8.74
CA PRO A 53 15.69 2.96 7.48
C PRO A 53 16.91 3.71 6.95
N GLN A 54 17.43 3.24 5.80
CA GLN A 54 18.62 3.81 5.21
C GLN A 54 18.39 5.32 5.01
N LYS A 55 19.33 6.13 5.52
CA LYS A 55 19.40 7.55 5.22
C LYS A 55 19.36 7.66 3.70
N ARG A 56 18.45 8.48 3.14
CA ARG A 56 18.24 8.66 1.69
C ARG A 56 19.60 8.55 1.00
N ALA A 57 19.82 7.49 0.21
CA ALA A 57 20.89 7.53 -0.78
C ALA A 57 20.54 8.75 -1.64
N ALA A 58 21.35 9.80 -1.54
CA ALA A 58 21.00 11.16 -1.97
C ALA A 58 20.88 11.32 -3.50
N SER A 59 20.75 10.22 -4.26
CA SER A 59 21.05 10.20 -5.69
C SER A 59 19.93 9.73 -6.60
N GLU A 60 18.81 9.20 -6.10
CA GLU A 60 17.71 8.84 -6.99
C GLU A 60 16.75 10.02 -7.11
N ALA A 61 16.78 10.66 -8.29
CA ALA A 61 15.89 11.75 -8.65
C ALA A 61 14.43 11.32 -8.48
N LEU A 62 13.56 12.29 -8.18
CA LEU A 62 12.12 12.05 -8.15
C LEU A 62 11.68 11.59 -9.56
N PRO A 63 10.93 10.49 -9.68
CA PRO A 63 10.47 10.02 -10.98
C PRO A 63 9.52 11.03 -11.63
N ALA A 64 9.57 11.12 -12.95
CA ALA A 64 8.82 12.12 -13.73
C ALA A 64 7.30 12.00 -13.57
N CYS A 65 6.80 10.82 -13.15
CA CYS A 65 5.38 10.56 -12.93
C CYS A 65 4.84 11.15 -11.62
N LEU A 66 5.69 11.69 -10.74
CA LEU A 66 5.29 12.30 -9.46
C LEU A 66 5.45 13.82 -9.49
N ALA A 67 4.38 14.55 -9.21
CA ALA A 67 4.45 15.98 -8.98
C ALA A 67 5.32 16.30 -7.74
N GLU A 68 6.10 17.38 -7.77
CA GLU A 68 6.93 17.80 -6.62
C GLU A 68 6.09 18.09 -5.37
N VAL A 69 4.92 18.69 -5.56
CA VAL A 69 3.97 19.09 -4.52
C VAL A 69 2.64 18.37 -4.73
N GLY A 70 2.06 17.86 -3.66
CA GLY A 70 0.68 17.35 -3.64
C GLY A 70 -0.13 18.02 -2.53
N GLU A 71 -1.47 17.95 -2.59
CA GLU A 71 -2.36 18.56 -1.59
C GLU A 71 -2.16 17.99 -0.17
N GLY A 72 -1.59 16.78 -0.09
CA GLY A 72 -1.32 16.08 1.15
C GLY A 72 -2.50 15.27 1.68
N ASN A 73 -2.21 14.12 2.27
CA ASN A 73 -3.20 13.15 2.74
C ASN A 73 -4.15 13.71 3.80
N ARG A 74 -3.78 14.76 4.54
CA ARG A 74 -4.66 15.37 5.56
C ARG A 74 -5.80 16.19 4.95
N ARG A 75 -5.67 16.64 3.70
CA ARG A 75 -6.66 17.51 3.03
C ARG A 75 -7.59 16.73 2.11
N VAL A 76 -7.17 15.55 1.65
CA VAL A 76 -7.93 14.71 0.74
C VAL A 76 -8.52 13.53 1.49
N PRO A 77 -9.84 13.26 1.41
CA PRO A 77 -10.44 12.11 2.08
C PRO A 77 -9.87 10.78 1.53
N PRO A 78 -9.71 9.72 2.35
CA PRO A 78 -9.11 8.45 1.90
C PRO A 78 -9.79 7.80 0.70
N GLN A 79 -11.09 8.00 0.55
CA GLN A 79 -11.88 7.53 -0.60
C GLN A 79 -11.37 8.11 -1.92
N LYS A 80 -10.62 9.22 -1.89
CA LYS A 80 -10.02 9.89 -3.05
C LYS A 80 -8.51 9.65 -3.17
N TRP A 81 -7.98 8.59 -2.56
CA TRP A 81 -6.57 8.20 -2.68
C TRP A 81 -6.35 7.11 -3.75
N GLY A 82 -7.26 7.00 -4.73
CA GLY A 82 -7.16 6.05 -5.83
C GLY A 82 -6.09 6.42 -6.86
N MET A 83 -5.68 5.42 -7.64
CA MET A 83 -4.87 5.56 -8.85
C MET A 83 -5.34 4.53 -9.88
N THR A 84 -5.11 4.79 -11.17
CA THR A 84 -5.41 3.80 -12.21
C THR A 84 -4.35 2.70 -12.23
N ILE A 85 -4.68 1.54 -12.82
CA ILE A 85 -3.71 0.46 -13.04
C ILE A 85 -2.54 0.93 -13.91
N GLU A 86 -2.82 1.77 -14.92
CA GLU A 86 -1.80 2.37 -15.79
C GLU A 86 -0.83 3.27 -14.99
N GLN A 87 -1.34 4.09 -14.08
CA GLN A 87 -0.53 4.92 -13.18
C GLN A 87 0.34 4.03 -12.27
N TRP A 88 -0.22 2.95 -11.75
CA TRP A 88 0.53 1.98 -10.96
C TRP A 88 1.68 1.36 -11.75
N PHE A 89 1.44 0.91 -12.98
CA PHE A 89 2.50 0.38 -13.85
C PHE A 89 3.52 1.44 -14.27
N GLN A 90 3.09 2.68 -14.49
CA GLN A 90 4.01 3.78 -14.75
C GLN A 90 4.95 3.99 -13.54
N PHE A 91 4.41 4.00 -12.32
CA PHE A 91 5.21 4.11 -11.10
C PHE A 91 6.18 2.93 -10.93
N LEU A 92 5.73 1.70 -11.16
CA LEU A 92 6.59 0.52 -11.12
C LEU A 92 7.66 0.55 -12.21
N GLY A 93 7.36 1.06 -13.40
CA GLY A 93 8.31 1.26 -14.48
C GLY A 93 9.47 2.17 -14.05
N GLU A 94 9.17 3.26 -13.35
CA GLU A 94 10.19 4.14 -12.79
C GLU A 94 11.01 3.46 -11.69
N CYS A 95 10.38 2.66 -10.81
CA CYS A 95 11.09 1.88 -9.80
C CYS A 95 12.06 0.87 -10.44
N ARG A 96 11.63 0.16 -11.48
CA ARG A 96 12.41 -0.87 -12.19
C ARG A 96 13.68 -0.33 -12.85
N ARG A 97 13.72 0.96 -13.19
CA ARG A 97 14.89 1.62 -13.79
C ARG A 97 16.00 1.92 -12.78
N THR A 98 15.76 1.71 -11.50
CA THR A 98 16.71 2.01 -10.43
C THR A 98 17.65 0.83 -10.15
N LYS A 99 18.89 1.13 -9.74
CA LYS A 99 19.83 0.11 -9.26
C LYS A 99 19.33 -0.57 -7.98
N SER A 100 18.54 0.15 -7.20
CA SER A 100 17.92 -0.36 -5.97
C SER A 100 16.96 -1.52 -6.25
N TRP A 101 16.20 -1.46 -7.35
CA TRP A 101 15.34 -2.56 -7.80
C TRP A 101 16.16 -3.78 -8.23
N GLU A 102 17.15 -3.57 -9.10
CA GLU A 102 18.02 -4.66 -9.58
C GLU A 102 18.73 -5.36 -8.41
N ALA A 103 19.25 -4.60 -7.45
CA ALA A 103 19.92 -5.16 -6.27
C ALA A 103 18.96 -5.98 -5.39
N ALA A 104 17.73 -5.49 -5.17
CA ALA A 104 16.72 -6.22 -4.40
C ALA A 104 16.33 -7.53 -5.10
N LYS A 105 16.08 -7.47 -6.41
CA LYS A 105 15.73 -8.64 -7.23
C LYS A 105 16.87 -9.66 -7.25
N HIS A 106 18.11 -9.23 -7.46
CA HIS A 106 19.28 -10.10 -7.44
C HIS A 106 19.46 -10.81 -6.09
N ALA A 107 19.20 -10.11 -4.97
CA ALA A 107 19.38 -10.69 -3.63
C ALA A 107 18.31 -11.72 -3.23
N LYS A 108 17.10 -11.61 -3.77
CA LYS A 108 15.92 -12.35 -3.28
C LYS A 108 15.25 -13.23 -4.35
N GLY A 109 15.51 -12.97 -5.62
CA GLY A 109 14.84 -13.56 -6.79
C GLY A 109 13.62 -12.78 -7.27
N TYR A 110 12.99 -11.98 -6.41
CA TYR A 110 11.77 -11.24 -6.69
C TYR A 110 11.71 -9.91 -5.92
N VAL A 111 10.76 -9.04 -6.26
CA VAL A 111 10.52 -7.78 -5.54
C VAL A 111 9.06 -7.73 -5.10
N ASN A 112 8.81 -7.54 -3.80
CA ASN A 112 7.45 -7.43 -3.27
C ASN A 112 7.12 -6.01 -2.80
N LEU A 113 5.89 -5.80 -2.33
CA LEU A 113 5.42 -4.47 -1.94
C LEU A 113 6.12 -3.92 -0.68
N TYR A 114 6.67 -4.77 0.19
CA TYR A 114 7.54 -4.31 1.28
C TYR A 114 8.83 -3.69 0.74
N ASP A 115 9.45 -4.33 -0.26
CA ASP A 115 10.64 -3.82 -0.93
C ASP A 115 10.32 -2.48 -1.62
N VAL A 116 9.22 -2.42 -2.38
CA VAL A 116 8.79 -1.18 -3.05
C VAL A 116 8.50 -0.05 -2.06
N THR A 117 7.85 -0.37 -0.95
CA THR A 117 7.54 0.62 0.09
C THR A 117 8.80 1.20 0.70
N ARG A 118 9.75 0.33 1.07
CA ARG A 118 11.00 0.72 1.74
C ARG A 118 11.95 1.46 0.80
N LEU A 119 12.09 0.97 -0.42
CA LEU A 119 13.08 1.48 -1.39
C LEU A 119 12.59 2.71 -2.14
N PHE A 120 11.28 2.83 -2.40
CA PHE A 120 10.75 3.86 -3.31
C PHE A 120 9.67 4.73 -2.66
N ILE A 121 8.58 4.15 -2.17
CA ILE A 121 7.44 4.93 -1.66
C ILE A 121 7.87 5.83 -0.51
N VAL A 122 8.49 5.27 0.54
CA VAL A 122 8.91 6.05 1.71
C VAL A 122 9.96 7.09 1.33
N PRO A 123 11.07 6.77 0.61
CA PRO A 123 12.06 7.77 0.23
C PRO A 123 11.53 8.90 -0.66
N TRP A 124 10.58 8.61 -1.56
CA TRP A 124 10.02 9.61 -2.46
C TRP A 124 8.91 10.45 -1.84
N THR A 125 8.16 9.92 -0.86
CA THR A 125 7.06 10.65 -0.20
C THR A 125 7.42 11.23 1.17
N ARG A 126 8.60 10.92 1.72
CA ARG A 126 9.04 11.45 3.01
C ARG A 126 9.05 12.98 3.00
N GLY A 127 8.40 13.58 4.00
CA GLY A 127 8.36 15.03 4.19
C GLY A 127 7.37 15.78 3.30
N THR A 128 6.73 15.11 2.33
CA THR A 128 5.74 15.77 1.45
C THR A 128 4.35 15.81 2.08
N GLY A 129 4.08 14.91 3.03
CA GLY A 129 2.73 14.70 3.57
C GLY A 129 1.73 14.14 2.53
N SER A 130 2.21 13.68 1.37
CA SER A 130 1.39 13.24 0.23
C SER A 130 1.82 11.86 -0.27
N SER A 131 0.87 10.96 -0.47
CA SER A 131 1.08 9.62 -1.05
C SER A 131 1.43 9.70 -2.53
N VAL A 132 1.91 8.57 -3.08
CA VAL A 132 2.14 8.40 -4.53
C VAL A 132 0.87 8.70 -5.32
N ALA A 133 -0.27 8.12 -4.93
CA ALA A 133 -1.56 8.33 -5.60
C ALA A 133 -1.93 9.81 -5.72
N LEU A 134 -1.81 10.58 -4.63
CA LEU A 134 -2.14 12.01 -4.65
C LEU A 134 -1.15 12.84 -5.44
N ARG A 135 0.10 12.39 -5.61
CA ARG A 135 1.11 13.11 -6.40
C ARG A 135 1.01 12.81 -7.89
N MET A 136 0.54 11.62 -8.26
CA MET A 136 0.19 11.29 -9.65
C MET A 136 -1.14 11.94 -10.06
N ASN A 137 -2.02 12.23 -9.10
CA ASN A 137 -3.35 12.83 -9.30
C ASN A 137 -3.45 14.22 -8.66
N ALA A 138 -2.36 15.00 -8.67
CA ALA A 138 -2.26 16.25 -7.90
C ALA A 138 -3.35 17.28 -8.23
N ALA A 139 -3.78 17.36 -9.49
CA ALA A 139 -4.83 18.28 -9.93
C ALA A 139 -6.25 17.76 -9.66
N ALA A 140 -6.43 16.44 -9.57
CA ALA A 140 -7.75 15.81 -9.48
C ALA A 140 -7.67 14.45 -8.76
N PRO A 141 -7.73 14.43 -7.41
CA PRO A 141 -7.73 13.19 -6.63
C PRO A 141 -8.83 12.22 -7.08
N ARG A 142 -8.48 10.94 -7.26
CA ARG A 142 -9.35 9.92 -7.84
C ARG A 142 -10.02 9.06 -6.79
N ALA A 143 -11.29 8.71 -7.01
CA ALA A 143 -11.99 7.74 -6.17
C ALA A 143 -11.28 6.38 -6.21
N ALA A 144 -11.24 5.69 -5.07
CA ALA A 144 -10.74 4.32 -4.97
C ALA A 144 -11.91 3.33 -5.04
N ASP A 145 -11.93 2.50 -6.09
CA ASP A 145 -12.97 1.48 -6.28
C ASP A 145 -12.59 0.12 -5.69
N VAL A 146 -11.29 -0.19 -5.67
CA VAL A 146 -10.74 -1.46 -5.20
C VAL A 146 -9.61 -1.20 -4.19
N MET A 147 -9.59 -1.98 -3.12
CA MET A 147 -8.49 -2.02 -2.16
C MET A 147 -7.93 -3.43 -2.12
N VAL A 148 -6.65 -3.57 -2.49
CA VAL A 148 -5.93 -4.84 -2.37
C VAL A 148 -5.38 -4.94 -0.95
N SER A 149 -5.71 -6.03 -0.26
CA SER A 149 -5.18 -6.36 1.06
C SER A 149 -4.48 -7.71 1.02
N HIS A 150 -3.56 -7.95 1.95
CA HIS A 150 -2.84 -9.23 2.11
C HIS A 150 -1.88 -9.63 0.98
N SER A 151 -1.60 -8.77 0.00
CA SER A 151 -0.64 -9.04 -1.10
C SER A 151 0.75 -8.40 -0.89
N TRP A 152 1.11 -8.05 0.35
CA TRP A 152 2.34 -7.28 0.59
C TRP A 152 3.63 -8.08 0.35
N ALA A 153 3.58 -9.40 0.56
CA ALA A 153 4.74 -10.28 0.47
C ALA A 153 4.93 -10.91 -0.93
N GLU A 154 3.90 -10.84 -1.78
CA GLU A 154 3.85 -11.48 -3.10
C GLU A 154 4.76 -10.79 -4.13
N ASP A 155 5.14 -11.50 -5.18
CA ASP A 155 5.90 -10.92 -6.29
C ASP A 155 5.06 -9.89 -7.07
N ILE A 156 5.56 -8.68 -7.20
CA ILE A 156 4.91 -7.61 -7.95
C ILE A 156 4.92 -7.90 -9.46
N GLU A 157 5.91 -8.64 -9.95
CA GLU A 157 5.98 -8.95 -11.38
C GLU A 157 4.92 -9.96 -11.82
N GLU A 158 4.58 -10.95 -10.98
CA GLU A 158 3.48 -11.88 -11.25
C GLU A 158 2.11 -11.17 -11.28
N CYS A 159 1.97 -10.05 -10.56
CA CYS A 159 0.76 -9.24 -10.58
C CYS A 159 0.63 -8.33 -11.82
N ALA A 160 1.66 -8.30 -12.68
CA ALA A 160 1.72 -7.43 -13.85
C ALA A 160 1.31 -8.12 -15.16
N GLU A 161 1.06 -9.43 -15.12
CA GLU A 161 0.59 -10.27 -16.22
C GLU A 161 -0.94 -10.27 -16.33
#